data_AF-A0A5C4VMH3-F1
#
_entry.id   AF-A0A5C4VMH3-F1
#
_cell.length_a   1.000
_cell.length_b   1.000
_cell.length_c   1.000
_cell.angle_alpha   90.00
_cell.angle_beta   90.00
_cell.angle_gamma   90.00
#
_symmetry.space_group_name_H-M   'P 1'
#
loop_
_entity.id
_entity.type
_entity.pdbx_description
1 polymer ?
#
loop_
_entity_poly.entity_id
_entity_poly.type
_entity_poly.pdbx_seq_one_letter_code
_entity_poly.pdbx_strand_id
1 'polypeptide(L)'
;MSHDDLIERIRRRAWDPARREDAVYVPVWWLKREYGEDVTSRICHYRQPPNEDGSVASLYWGADPADHLEAGLVSGAPEAVKYFRNVPHEPPYPPISEADLRACEQRIGQALPDLLRRVYTEVSNGGFGPSYELLGLPPGGHQAYGVGPDALGRYEERPELSSVLGFPLVAAGCSMYWYMSLAQPGNPVCLWDGDAWDFPEEQSPEVGIVTIAPSLAEWFDGWVNGYSWFDHPAIPRNDPSGEPPVVLDGDALDQIPY
;
A
#
# COMPACT_ATOMS: atom_id res chain seq x y z
N MET A 1 11.51 -20.36 -0.70
CA MET A 1 11.51 -19.70 -2.02
C MET A 1 12.77 -18.87 -2.13
N SER A 2 13.42 -18.82 -3.30
CA SER A 2 14.60 -17.97 -3.47
C SER A 2 14.18 -16.50 -3.62
N HIS A 3 15.04 -15.55 -3.23
CA HIS A 3 14.77 -14.13 -3.48
C HIS A 3 14.69 -13.83 -4.99
N ASP A 4 15.40 -14.58 -5.84
CA ASP A 4 15.31 -14.41 -7.29
C ASP A 4 13.92 -14.74 -7.83
N ASP A 5 13.34 -15.86 -7.40
CA ASP A 5 11.98 -16.25 -7.78
C ASP A 5 10.96 -15.21 -7.29
N LEU A 6 11.14 -14.71 -6.06
CA LEU A 6 10.25 -13.70 -5.50
C LEU A 6 10.35 -12.37 -6.26
N ILE A 7 11.55 -11.88 -6.55
CA ILE A 7 11.76 -10.65 -7.33
C ILE A 7 11.11 -10.74 -8.70
N GLU A 8 11.26 -11.87 -9.40
CA GLU A 8 10.64 -12.05 -10.71
C GLU A 8 9.10 -12.08 -10.61
N ARG A 9 8.54 -12.68 -9.57
CA ARG A 9 7.08 -12.67 -9.36
C ARG A 9 6.57 -11.28 -8.97
N ILE A 10 7.30 -10.54 -8.14
CA ILE A 10 7.00 -9.14 -7.80
C ILE A 10 7.02 -8.30 -9.09
N ARG A 11 8.07 -8.44 -9.92
CA ARG A 11 8.18 -7.73 -11.21
C ARG A 11 6.98 -7.99 -12.11
N ARG A 12 6.61 -9.27 -12.31
CA ARG A 12 5.46 -9.63 -13.17
C ARG A 12 4.16 -9.01 -12.68
N ARG A 13 3.93 -9.01 -11.37
CA ARG A 13 2.70 -8.44 -10.79
C ARG A 13 2.71 -6.91 -10.84
N ALA A 14 3.83 -6.27 -10.48
CA ALA A 14 3.98 -4.82 -10.48
C ALA A 14 3.81 -4.21 -11.88
N TRP A 15 4.24 -4.93 -12.92
CA TRP A 15 4.16 -4.49 -14.31
C TRP A 15 2.90 -4.98 -15.05
N ASP A 16 2.00 -5.71 -14.37
CA ASP A 16 0.66 -6.01 -14.89
C ASP A 16 -0.32 -4.95 -14.34
N PRO A 17 -0.82 -4.00 -15.16
CA PRO A 17 -1.74 -2.95 -14.71
C PRO A 17 -3.04 -3.49 -14.12
N ALA A 18 -3.45 -4.72 -14.47
CA ALA A 18 -4.63 -5.33 -13.88
C ALA A 18 -4.34 -5.93 -12.50
N ARG A 19 -3.07 -5.97 -12.06
CA ARG A 19 -2.63 -6.66 -10.84
C ARG A 19 -1.64 -5.89 -9.95
N ARG A 20 -1.14 -4.73 -10.40
CA ARG A 20 -0.09 -3.96 -9.71
C ARG A 20 -0.47 -3.50 -8.30
N GLU A 21 -1.76 -3.41 -8.03
CA GLU A 21 -2.39 -3.04 -6.75
C GLU A 21 -3.35 -4.14 -6.30
N ASP A 22 -3.86 -4.05 -5.07
CA ASP A 22 -4.90 -4.94 -4.54
C ASP A 22 -6.28 -4.66 -5.13
N ALA A 23 -6.55 -3.39 -5.44
CA ALA A 23 -7.70 -2.95 -6.21
C ALA A 23 -7.22 -2.16 -7.43
N VAL A 24 -7.88 -2.35 -8.56
CA VAL A 24 -7.59 -1.62 -9.81
C VAL A 24 -8.87 -0.98 -10.32
N TYR A 25 -8.74 0.17 -10.95
CA TYR A 25 -9.88 1.00 -11.27
C TYR A 25 -10.15 1.04 -12.76
N VAL A 26 -11.42 0.85 -13.11
CA VAL A 26 -11.90 0.83 -14.48
C VAL A 26 -13.08 1.79 -14.61
N PRO A 27 -13.19 2.60 -15.68
CA PRO A 27 -14.29 3.55 -15.81
C PRO A 27 -15.67 2.86 -15.75
N VAL A 28 -16.58 3.43 -14.95
CA VAL A 28 -17.95 2.90 -14.77
C VAL A 28 -18.69 2.82 -16.09
N TRP A 29 -18.59 3.87 -16.93
CA TRP A 29 -19.21 3.87 -18.26
C TRP A 29 -18.74 2.69 -19.13
N TRP A 30 -17.46 2.30 -19.01
CA TRP A 30 -16.92 1.19 -19.80
C TRP A 30 -17.49 -0.13 -19.30
N LEU A 31 -17.54 -0.33 -17.98
CA LEU A 31 -18.13 -1.52 -17.37
C LEU A 31 -19.58 -1.70 -17.77
N LYS A 32 -20.40 -0.65 -17.64
CA LYS A 32 -21.81 -0.67 -18.03
C LYS A 32 -21.99 -0.98 -19.51
N ARG A 33 -21.17 -0.40 -20.39
CA ARG A 33 -21.22 -0.67 -21.83
C ARG A 33 -20.88 -2.13 -22.16
N GLU A 34 -19.91 -2.72 -21.49
CA GLU A 34 -19.43 -4.08 -21.79
C GLU A 34 -20.26 -5.18 -21.13
N TYR A 35 -20.85 -4.91 -19.96
CA TYR A 35 -21.47 -5.93 -19.11
C TYR A 35 -22.92 -5.61 -18.67
N GLY A 36 -23.44 -4.43 -19.00
CA GLY A 36 -24.76 -3.95 -18.60
C GLY A 36 -24.77 -3.18 -17.27
N GLU A 37 -25.89 -2.51 -16.97
CA GLU A 37 -26.04 -1.63 -15.78
C GLU A 37 -25.85 -2.39 -14.45
N ASP A 38 -26.26 -3.66 -14.37
CA ASP A 38 -26.22 -4.41 -13.12
C ASP A 38 -24.80 -4.76 -12.65
N VAL A 39 -23.78 -4.57 -13.49
CA VAL A 39 -22.39 -4.93 -13.17
C VAL A 39 -21.84 -4.17 -11.96
N THR A 40 -22.34 -2.96 -11.69
CA THR A 40 -21.92 -2.10 -10.59
C THR A 40 -22.49 -2.54 -9.24
N SER A 41 -23.54 -3.36 -9.22
CA SER A 41 -24.19 -3.83 -7.98
C SER A 41 -23.28 -4.65 -7.05
N ARG A 42 -22.20 -5.22 -7.60
CA ARG A 42 -21.18 -6.00 -6.86
C ARG A 42 -19.92 -5.21 -6.54
N ILE A 43 -19.90 -3.90 -6.81
CA ILE A 43 -18.74 -3.04 -6.62
C ILE A 43 -18.93 -2.23 -5.33
N CYS A 44 -17.94 -2.31 -4.44
CA CYS A 44 -18.06 -1.79 -3.08
C CYS A 44 -17.53 -0.35 -2.94
N HIS A 45 -16.67 0.09 -3.86
CA HIS A 45 -16.06 1.41 -3.81
C HIS A 45 -15.70 1.90 -5.22
N TYR A 46 -15.65 3.22 -5.35
CA TYR A 46 -15.37 3.96 -6.57
C TYR A 46 -14.35 5.04 -6.25
N ARG A 47 -13.69 5.56 -7.27
CA ARG A 47 -12.83 6.72 -7.14
C ARG A 47 -13.15 7.75 -8.21
N GLN A 48 -13.00 9.02 -7.88
CA GLN A 48 -12.99 10.06 -8.89
C GLN A 48 -11.72 9.88 -9.75
N PRO A 49 -11.79 9.96 -11.09
CA PRO A 49 -10.57 10.01 -11.88
C PRO A 49 -9.71 11.22 -11.45
N PRO A 50 -8.38 11.14 -11.59
CA PRO A 50 -7.50 12.24 -11.24
C PRO A 50 -7.94 13.52 -11.98
N ASN A 51 -7.96 14.64 -11.27
CA ASN A 51 -8.16 15.94 -11.91
C ASN A 51 -6.97 16.25 -12.85
N GLU A 52 -7.13 17.19 -13.79
CA GLU A 52 -6.04 17.58 -14.72
C GLU A 52 -4.75 18.05 -14.00
N ASP A 53 -4.86 18.45 -12.73
CA ASP A 53 -3.74 18.87 -11.88
C ASP A 53 -3.10 17.73 -11.06
N GLY A 54 -3.59 16.49 -11.22
CA GLY A 54 -3.09 15.31 -10.53
C GLY A 54 -3.50 15.21 -9.05
N SER A 55 -4.43 16.03 -8.57
CA SER A 55 -4.95 15.93 -7.20
C SER A 55 -5.68 14.60 -6.94
N VAL A 56 -5.56 14.13 -5.70
CA VAL A 56 -5.95 12.77 -5.27
C VAL A 56 -7.43 12.51 -5.51
N ALA A 57 -7.69 11.34 -6.09
CA ALA A 57 -9.02 10.80 -6.26
C ALA A 57 -9.74 10.62 -4.90
N SER A 58 -10.81 11.37 -4.66
CA SER A 58 -11.73 11.04 -3.57
C SER A 58 -12.36 9.67 -3.82
N LEU A 59 -12.36 8.82 -2.80
CA LEU A 59 -13.07 7.56 -2.83
C LEU A 59 -14.57 7.80 -2.54
N TYR A 60 -15.42 6.99 -3.16
CA TYR A 60 -16.87 7.06 -3.02
C TYR A 60 -17.43 5.65 -2.78
N TRP A 61 -18.37 5.54 -1.85
CA TRP A 61 -19.05 4.31 -1.49
C TRP A 61 -20.55 4.49 -1.71
N GLY A 62 -21.18 3.60 -2.47
CA GLY A 62 -22.59 3.72 -2.80
C GLY A 62 -23.05 2.74 -3.88
N ALA A 63 -24.36 2.57 -4.01
CA ALA A 63 -24.95 1.59 -4.93
C ALA A 63 -25.20 2.11 -6.36
N ASP A 64 -25.13 3.43 -6.57
CA ASP A 64 -25.44 4.09 -7.85
C ASP A 64 -24.33 5.08 -8.25
N PRO A 65 -23.22 4.57 -8.82
CA PRO A 65 -22.09 5.40 -9.18
C PRO A 65 -22.39 6.25 -10.42
N ALA A 66 -21.94 7.50 -10.40
CA ALA A 66 -21.94 8.33 -11.60
C ALA A 66 -20.98 7.76 -12.66
N ASP A 67 -21.35 7.87 -13.94
CA ASP A 67 -20.61 7.27 -15.06
C ASP A 67 -19.17 7.79 -15.24
N HIS A 68 -18.87 8.97 -14.69
CA HIS A 68 -17.54 9.57 -14.72
C HIS A 68 -16.59 9.00 -13.66
N LEU A 69 -17.09 8.19 -12.71
CA LEU A 69 -16.27 7.54 -11.70
C LEU A 69 -15.55 6.32 -12.28
N GLU A 70 -14.53 5.86 -11.55
CA GLU A 70 -13.87 4.59 -11.80
C GLU A 70 -14.25 3.60 -10.70
N ALA A 71 -14.58 2.38 -11.10
CA ALA A 71 -15.05 1.34 -10.22
C ALA A 71 -13.87 0.50 -9.71
N GLY A 72 -13.77 0.31 -8.39
CA GLY A 72 -12.73 -0.49 -7.77
C GLY A 72 -12.99 -1.98 -7.95
N LEU A 73 -12.15 -2.65 -8.73
CA LEU A 73 -12.21 -4.09 -8.96
C LEU A 73 -11.06 -4.77 -8.23
N VAL A 74 -11.30 -5.98 -7.73
CA VAL A 74 -10.24 -6.81 -7.16
C VAL A 74 -9.16 -7.07 -8.21
N SER A 75 -7.90 -7.02 -7.78
CA SER A 75 -6.72 -7.35 -8.57
C SER A 75 -6.90 -8.61 -9.42
N GLY A 76 -6.74 -8.47 -10.74
CA GLY A 76 -6.84 -9.56 -11.70
C GLY A 76 -8.26 -10.02 -12.06
N ALA A 77 -9.30 -9.29 -11.65
CA ALA A 77 -10.68 -9.56 -12.06
C ALA A 77 -10.79 -9.65 -13.61
N PRO A 78 -11.62 -10.54 -14.17
CA PRO A 78 -11.76 -10.72 -15.62
C PRO A 78 -12.05 -9.42 -16.38
N GLU A 79 -12.84 -8.52 -15.77
CA GLU A 79 -13.21 -7.22 -16.30
C GLU A 79 -12.00 -6.29 -16.36
N ALA A 80 -11.20 -6.23 -15.29
CA ALA A 80 -9.96 -5.46 -15.25
C ALA A 80 -8.95 -5.98 -16.30
N VAL A 81 -8.75 -7.30 -16.36
CA VAL A 81 -7.85 -7.92 -17.34
C VAL A 81 -8.31 -7.63 -18.78
N LYS A 82 -9.62 -7.62 -19.04
CA LYS A 82 -10.17 -7.26 -20.37
C LYS A 82 -9.94 -5.79 -20.69
N TYR A 83 -10.14 -4.90 -19.73
CA TYR A 83 -9.92 -3.46 -19.89
C TYR A 83 -8.45 -3.16 -20.20
N PHE A 84 -7.55 -3.53 -19.30
CA PHE A 84 -6.13 -3.18 -19.39
C PHE A 84 -5.37 -3.88 -20.52
N ARG A 85 -5.93 -4.94 -21.11
CA ARG A 85 -5.36 -5.56 -22.33
C ARG A 85 -5.25 -4.58 -23.49
N ASN A 86 -6.20 -3.66 -23.62
CA ASN A 86 -6.33 -2.81 -24.80
C ASN A 86 -6.15 -1.32 -24.48
N VAL A 87 -6.03 -0.96 -23.21
CA VAL A 87 -5.92 0.43 -22.76
C VAL A 87 -4.47 0.74 -22.40
N PRO A 88 -3.86 1.77 -23.03
CA PRO A 88 -2.56 2.27 -22.61
C PRO A 88 -2.59 2.62 -21.13
N HIS A 89 -1.55 2.21 -20.41
CA HIS A 89 -1.38 2.45 -18.99
C HIS A 89 0.04 2.90 -18.76
N GLU A 90 0.22 3.79 -17.78
CA GLU A 90 1.55 4.28 -17.44
C GLU A 90 2.38 3.15 -16.84
N PRO A 91 3.64 3.00 -17.26
CA PRO A 91 4.54 2.04 -16.63
C PRO A 91 4.73 2.42 -15.15
N PRO A 92 5.12 1.47 -14.30
CA PRO A 92 5.60 1.79 -12.96
C PRO A 92 6.78 2.76 -12.99
N TYR A 93 7.10 3.32 -11.81
CA TYR A 93 8.25 4.20 -11.66
C TYR A 93 9.54 3.47 -12.08
N PRO A 94 10.46 4.15 -12.79
CA PRO A 94 11.71 3.52 -13.16
C PRO A 94 12.47 3.07 -11.90
N PRO A 95 13.17 1.92 -11.92
CA PRO A 95 14.00 1.52 -10.80
C PRO A 95 15.04 2.58 -10.43
N ILE A 96 15.27 2.77 -9.13
CA ILE A 96 16.26 3.73 -8.65
C ILE A 96 17.68 3.25 -8.98
N SER A 97 18.61 4.19 -9.19
CA SER A 97 20.01 3.83 -9.38
C SER A 97 20.63 3.32 -8.07
N GLU A 98 21.61 2.41 -8.17
CA GLU A 98 22.39 1.95 -7.01
C GLU A 98 23.12 3.10 -6.29
N ALA A 99 23.46 4.18 -7.00
CA ALA A 99 24.10 5.34 -6.39
C ALA A 99 23.13 6.16 -5.54
N ASP A 100 21.93 6.41 -6.05
CA ASP A 100 20.89 7.15 -5.33
C ASP A 100 20.34 6.35 -4.15
N LEU A 101 20.18 5.03 -4.33
CA LEU A 101 19.84 4.13 -3.22
C LEU A 101 20.86 4.23 -2.08
N ARG A 102 22.17 4.17 -2.39
CA ARG A 102 23.21 4.33 -1.37
C ARG A 102 23.19 5.71 -0.72
N ALA A 103 22.86 6.76 -1.45
CA ALA A 103 22.70 8.10 -0.88
C ALA A 103 21.53 8.15 0.11
N CYS A 104 20.43 7.47 -0.19
CA CYS A 104 19.30 7.31 0.74
C CYS A 104 19.72 6.52 1.99
N GLU A 105 20.39 5.37 1.83
CA GLU A 105 20.89 4.55 2.95
C GLU A 105 21.86 5.31 3.87
N GLN A 106 22.69 6.19 3.31
CA GLN A 106 23.55 7.07 4.10
C GLN A 106 22.77 8.03 5.00
N ARG A 107 21.63 8.55 4.52
CA ARG A 107 20.74 9.41 5.31
C ARG A 107 19.96 8.64 6.36
N ILE A 108 19.54 7.41 6.03
CA ILE A 108 18.90 6.47 6.96
C ILE A 108 19.88 6.05 8.08
N GLY A 109 21.18 6.00 7.77
CA GLY A 109 22.25 5.61 8.68
C GLY A 109 22.59 4.11 8.66
N GLN A 110 21.92 3.33 7.81
CA GLN A 110 22.17 1.90 7.59
C GLN A 110 21.67 1.44 6.22
N ALA A 111 22.15 0.29 5.77
CA ALA A 111 21.68 -0.33 4.54
C ALA A 111 20.26 -0.88 4.69
N LEU A 112 19.45 -0.77 3.64
CA LEU A 112 18.18 -1.46 3.56
C LEU A 112 18.40 -2.96 3.36
N PRO A 113 17.45 -3.83 3.77
CA PRO A 113 17.55 -5.27 3.52
C PRO A 113 17.68 -5.58 2.03
N ASP A 114 18.50 -6.58 1.69
CA ASP A 114 18.81 -6.95 0.30
C ASP A 114 17.57 -7.13 -0.58
N LEU A 115 16.50 -7.73 -0.04
CA LEU A 115 15.25 -7.90 -0.77
C LEU A 115 14.63 -6.55 -1.17
N LEU A 116 14.58 -5.58 -0.26
CA LEU A 116 14.02 -4.26 -0.53
C LEU A 116 14.91 -3.45 -1.48
N ARG A 117 16.24 -3.57 -1.35
CA ARG A 117 17.19 -2.96 -2.31
C ARG A 117 16.89 -3.42 -3.74
N ARG A 118 16.77 -4.75 -3.93
CA ARG A 118 16.49 -5.35 -5.23
C ARG A 118 15.11 -4.97 -5.77
N VAL A 119 14.11 -4.85 -4.90
CA VAL A 119 12.79 -4.33 -5.29
C VAL A 119 12.94 -2.95 -5.92
N TYR A 120 13.64 -2.03 -5.25
CA TYR A 120 13.80 -0.67 -5.74
C TYR A 120 14.68 -0.57 -6.99
N THR A 121 15.73 -1.39 -7.12
CA THR A 121 16.70 -1.28 -8.23
C THR A 121 16.41 -2.20 -9.41
N GLU A 122 15.59 -3.25 -9.24
CA GLU A 122 15.30 -4.23 -10.30
C GLU A 122 13.81 -4.29 -10.71
N VAL A 123 12.89 -3.73 -9.92
CA VAL A 123 11.44 -3.79 -10.20
C VAL A 123 10.86 -2.42 -10.49
N SER A 124 10.84 -1.53 -9.51
CA SER A 124 10.25 -0.20 -9.61
C SER A 124 10.59 0.62 -8.37
N ASN A 125 10.75 1.94 -8.52
CA ASN A 125 10.94 2.86 -7.40
C ASN A 125 9.61 3.22 -6.71
N GLY A 126 8.91 2.20 -6.21
CA GLY A 126 7.57 2.31 -5.64
C GLY A 126 6.45 2.27 -6.68
N GLY A 127 5.22 2.61 -6.28
CA GLY A 127 4.05 2.75 -7.17
C GLY A 127 3.36 1.43 -7.51
N PHE A 128 3.60 0.38 -6.73
CA PHE A 128 2.95 -0.92 -6.84
C PHE A 128 2.94 -1.55 -5.45
N GLY A 129 2.16 -2.60 -5.26
CA GLY A 129 2.17 -3.34 -4.00
C GLY A 129 0.81 -3.36 -3.35
N PRO A 130 0.75 -3.88 -2.11
CA PRO A 130 -0.52 -4.00 -1.43
C PRO A 130 -1.06 -2.62 -1.00
N SER A 131 -2.39 -2.50 -0.96
CA SER A 131 -3.13 -1.29 -0.63
C SER A 131 -2.78 -0.07 -1.51
N TYR A 132 -2.12 0.95 -0.94
CA TYR A 132 -1.89 2.28 -1.53
C TYR A 132 -0.48 2.46 -2.11
N GLU A 133 0.08 1.37 -2.63
CA GLU A 133 1.37 1.32 -3.30
C GLU A 133 2.60 1.58 -2.39
N LEU A 134 3.68 0.84 -2.68
CA LEU A 134 4.98 1.03 -2.06
C LEU A 134 5.49 2.45 -2.30
N LEU A 135 5.89 3.13 -1.24
CA LEU A 135 6.58 4.42 -1.30
C LEU A 135 7.93 4.23 -2.00
N GLY A 136 8.26 5.17 -2.88
CA GLY A 136 9.54 5.25 -3.53
C GLY A 136 10.60 5.96 -2.68
N LEU A 137 11.79 6.05 -3.24
CA LEU A 137 12.92 6.81 -2.73
C LEU A 137 13.24 7.97 -3.68
N PRO A 138 13.81 9.07 -3.17
CA PRO A 138 14.25 10.15 -4.04
C PRO A 138 15.54 9.75 -4.79
N PRO A 139 15.76 10.27 -6.02
CA PRO A 139 14.85 11.12 -6.77
C PRO A 139 13.78 10.31 -7.54
N GLY A 140 12.58 10.90 -7.66
CA GLY A 140 11.58 10.46 -8.65
C GLY A 140 10.91 9.12 -8.37
N GLY A 141 10.86 8.68 -7.12
CA GLY A 141 10.04 7.54 -6.70
C GLY A 141 8.59 7.93 -6.41
N HIS A 142 7.75 6.91 -6.21
CA HIS A 142 6.36 7.09 -5.79
C HIS A 142 6.26 7.87 -4.46
N GLN A 143 5.33 8.82 -4.41
CA GLN A 143 5.04 9.65 -3.23
C GLN A 143 3.68 9.29 -2.67
N ALA A 144 3.52 9.35 -1.34
CA ALA A 144 2.24 9.07 -0.70
C ALA A 144 1.12 9.91 -1.33
N TYR A 145 0.10 9.25 -1.88
CA TYR A 145 -1.02 9.89 -2.56
C TYR A 145 -0.58 10.87 -3.68
N GLY A 146 0.54 10.62 -4.36
CA GLY A 146 1.04 11.42 -5.48
C GLY A 146 1.69 12.76 -5.13
N VAL A 147 1.42 13.34 -3.95
CA VAL A 147 1.93 14.67 -3.56
C VAL A 147 2.55 14.73 -2.16
N GLY A 148 2.40 13.66 -1.37
CA GLY A 148 2.95 13.53 -0.03
C GLY A 148 4.43 13.20 -0.01
N PRO A 149 4.97 12.80 1.15
CA PRO A 149 6.37 12.40 1.24
C PRO A 149 6.62 11.06 0.55
N ASP A 150 7.84 10.91 0.04
CA ASP A 150 8.42 9.60 -0.29
C ASP A 150 8.85 8.87 0.99
N ALA A 151 9.38 7.64 0.86
CA ALA A 151 9.76 6.83 2.01
C ALA A 151 10.87 7.49 2.86
N LEU A 152 11.83 8.18 2.23
CA LEU A 152 12.93 8.82 2.94
C LEU A 152 12.45 10.10 3.64
N GLY A 153 11.64 10.91 2.96
CA GLY A 153 11.00 12.08 3.55
C GLY A 153 10.21 11.69 4.79
N ARG A 154 9.39 10.63 4.69
CA ARG A 154 8.63 10.15 5.85
C ARG A 154 9.52 9.61 6.97
N TYR A 155 10.57 8.87 6.63
CA TYR A 155 11.52 8.36 7.62
C TYR A 155 12.16 9.50 8.44
N GLU A 156 12.51 10.60 7.78
CA GLU A 156 13.15 11.77 8.41
C GLU A 156 12.15 12.70 9.14
N GLU A 157 10.90 12.79 8.68
CA GLU A 157 9.84 13.57 9.32
C GLU A 157 9.46 13.06 10.72
N ARG A 158 9.66 11.76 10.98
CA ARG A 158 9.20 11.09 12.20
C ARG A 158 10.33 10.25 12.83
N PRO A 159 11.44 10.88 13.26
CA PRO A 159 12.60 10.16 13.76
C PRO A 159 12.27 9.26 14.97
N GLU A 160 11.33 9.66 15.82
CA GLU A 160 10.82 8.86 16.93
C GLU A 160 10.15 7.56 16.46
N LEU A 161 9.30 7.61 15.43
CA LEU A 161 8.66 6.43 14.85
C LEU A 161 9.69 5.57 14.13
N SER A 162 10.51 6.18 13.28
CA SER A 162 11.55 5.49 12.51
C SER A 162 12.55 4.75 13.39
N SER A 163 12.84 5.27 14.59
CA SER A 163 13.73 4.61 15.55
C SER A 163 13.15 3.31 16.14
N VAL A 164 11.81 3.20 16.20
CA VAL A 164 11.09 2.06 16.78
C VAL A 164 10.65 1.08 15.68
N LEU A 165 10.01 1.61 14.64
CA LEU A 165 9.36 0.86 13.57
C LEU A 165 10.26 0.59 12.38
N GLY A 166 11.34 1.36 12.21
CA GLY A 166 12.23 1.25 11.07
C GLY A 166 11.73 2.04 9.87
N PHE A 167 11.62 1.38 8.73
CA PHE A 167 11.47 2.03 7.42
C PHE A 167 10.00 2.05 6.94
N PRO A 168 9.44 3.20 6.56
CA PRO A 168 8.08 3.28 6.03
C PRO A 168 8.00 2.63 4.64
N LEU A 169 7.00 1.78 4.44
CA LEU A 169 6.76 1.08 3.17
C LEU A 169 5.55 1.65 2.42
N VAL A 170 4.41 1.84 3.08
CA VAL A 170 3.15 2.23 2.41
C VAL A 170 2.39 3.22 3.29
N ALA A 171 1.82 4.26 2.68
CA ALA A 171 0.84 5.13 3.30
C ALA A 171 -0.55 4.49 3.18
N ALA A 172 -0.99 3.74 4.18
CA ALA A 172 -2.11 2.81 4.07
C ALA A 172 -3.51 3.47 4.14
N GLY A 173 -3.62 4.79 3.95
CA GLY A 173 -4.85 5.56 4.19
C GLY A 173 -4.88 6.21 5.56
N CYS A 174 -5.68 7.27 5.72
CA CYS A 174 -5.88 7.98 7.00
C CYS A 174 -4.54 8.33 7.69
N SER A 175 -4.38 7.96 8.96
CA SER A 175 -3.14 8.08 9.74
C SER A 175 -2.29 6.80 9.74
N MET A 176 -2.66 5.78 8.96
CA MET A 176 -2.06 4.46 8.97
C MET A 176 -0.88 4.32 8.01
N TYR A 177 0.16 3.62 8.45
CA TYR A 177 1.36 3.32 7.67
C TYR A 177 1.82 1.90 7.89
N TRP A 178 2.27 1.25 6.83
CA TRP A 178 3.05 0.03 6.96
C TRP A 178 4.52 0.36 7.09
N TYR A 179 5.16 -0.21 8.10
CA TYR A 179 6.58 -0.08 8.36
C TYR A 179 7.25 -1.45 8.34
N MET A 180 8.53 -1.46 7.99
CA MET A 180 9.39 -2.62 8.09
C MET A 180 10.46 -2.36 9.14
N SER A 181 10.56 -3.26 10.12
CA SER A 181 11.60 -3.17 11.13
C SER A 181 12.99 -3.37 10.51
N LEU A 182 13.88 -2.41 10.75
CA LEU A 182 15.31 -2.52 10.40
C LEU A 182 16.13 -3.22 11.50
N ALA A 183 15.60 -3.33 12.71
CA ALA A 183 16.31 -3.88 13.87
C ALA A 183 16.05 -5.38 14.10
N GLN A 184 14.90 -5.88 13.67
CA GLN A 184 14.49 -7.26 13.94
C GLN A 184 14.90 -8.23 12.83
N PRO A 185 15.34 -9.46 13.15
CA PRO A 185 15.63 -10.49 12.16
C PRO A 185 14.43 -10.76 11.25
N GLY A 186 14.68 -10.93 9.96
CA GLY A 186 13.63 -11.18 8.96
C GLY A 186 12.88 -9.92 8.50
N ASN A 187 13.12 -8.76 9.13
CA ASN A 187 12.49 -7.49 8.78
C ASN A 187 10.95 -7.59 8.77
N PRO A 188 10.32 -7.89 9.92
CA PRO A 188 8.86 -7.98 10.02
C PRO A 188 8.21 -6.68 9.56
N VAL A 189 7.02 -6.83 8.96
CA VAL A 189 6.19 -5.73 8.50
C VAL A 189 5.05 -5.52 9.48
N CYS A 190 4.92 -4.29 9.96
CA CYS A 190 3.92 -3.87 10.91
C CYS A 190 3.01 -2.81 10.30
N LEU A 191 1.72 -2.87 10.64
CA LEU A 191 0.81 -1.76 10.51
C LEU A 191 0.93 -0.89 11.75
N TRP A 192 1.11 0.40 11.53
CA TRP A 192 1.06 1.41 12.56
C TRP A 192 -0.13 2.33 12.28
N ASP A 193 -0.96 2.53 13.30
CA ASP A 193 -2.08 3.46 13.29
C ASP A 193 -1.78 4.65 14.20
N GLY A 194 -1.81 5.86 13.62
CA GLY A 194 -1.55 7.08 14.35
C GLY A 194 -2.68 7.49 15.29
N ASP A 195 -3.91 7.08 15.00
CA ASP A 195 -5.07 7.41 15.84
C ASP A 195 -5.06 6.59 17.14
N ALA A 196 -4.33 5.47 17.16
CA ALA A 196 -4.08 4.71 18.39
C ALA A 196 -3.03 5.38 19.32
N TRP A 197 -2.37 6.47 18.88
CA TRP A 197 -1.31 7.17 19.62
C TRP A 197 -1.73 8.60 20.01
N ASP A 198 -2.84 8.69 20.74
CA ASP A 198 -3.47 9.96 21.13
C ASP A 198 -2.64 10.83 22.09
N PHE A 199 -1.78 10.23 22.92
CA PHE A 199 -1.03 10.94 23.97
C PHE A 199 0.48 10.71 23.83
N PRO A 200 1.14 11.32 22.83
CA PRO A 200 2.55 11.09 22.53
C PRO A 200 3.51 11.51 23.65
N GLU A 201 3.08 12.39 24.56
CA GLU A 201 3.87 12.77 25.74
C GLU A 201 3.87 11.69 26.84
N GLU A 202 2.90 10.77 26.81
CA GLU A 202 2.68 9.75 27.84
C GLU A 202 2.82 8.32 27.31
N GLN A 203 2.77 8.15 25.98
CA GLN A 203 2.72 6.86 25.32
C GLN A 203 3.88 6.68 24.35
N SER A 204 4.45 5.48 24.32
CA SER A 204 5.33 5.05 23.25
C SER A 204 4.52 4.87 21.96
N PRO A 205 5.05 5.20 20.77
CA PRO A 205 4.37 4.92 19.50
C PRO A 205 4.08 3.43 19.25
N GLU A 206 4.67 2.55 20.07
CA GLU A 206 4.40 1.11 20.05
C GLU A 206 2.93 0.74 20.29
N VAL A 207 2.15 1.63 20.93
CA VAL A 207 0.73 1.39 21.20
C VAL A 207 -0.12 1.21 19.94
N GLY A 208 0.30 1.80 18.82
CA GLY A 208 -0.37 1.72 17.52
C GLY A 208 0.12 0.59 16.62
N ILE A 209 1.04 -0.27 17.10
CA ILE A 209 1.68 -1.29 16.27
C ILE A 209 0.89 -2.60 16.28
N VAL A 210 0.66 -3.15 15.09
CA VAL A 210 0.24 -4.53 14.86
C VAL A 210 1.22 -5.17 13.88
N THR A 211 1.88 -6.25 14.29
CA THR A 211 2.70 -7.04 13.35
C THR A 211 1.78 -7.74 12.36
N ILE A 212 1.99 -7.53 11.06
CA ILE A 212 1.14 -8.05 9.99
C ILE A 212 1.80 -9.25 9.31
N ALA A 213 3.11 -9.18 9.07
CA ALA A 213 3.88 -10.28 8.50
C ALA A 213 5.18 -10.47 9.28
N PRO A 214 5.60 -11.72 9.55
CA PRO A 214 6.81 -11.99 10.32
C PRO A 214 8.09 -11.68 9.52
N SER A 215 7.99 -11.46 8.20
CA SER A 215 9.11 -11.01 7.37
C SER A 215 8.67 -10.21 6.14
N LEU A 216 9.56 -9.37 5.62
CA LEU A 216 9.36 -8.66 4.35
C LEU A 216 9.10 -9.63 3.18
N ALA A 217 9.78 -10.77 3.18
CA ALA A 217 9.64 -11.78 2.14
C ALA A 217 8.24 -12.40 2.15
N GLU A 218 7.70 -12.73 3.32
CA GLU A 218 6.33 -13.22 3.45
C GLU A 218 5.31 -12.16 3.07
N TRP A 219 5.55 -10.90 3.45
CA TRP A 219 4.71 -9.79 3.07
C TRP A 219 4.59 -9.63 1.54
N PHE A 220 5.71 -9.62 0.83
CA PHE A 220 5.67 -9.59 -0.64
C PHE A 220 5.11 -10.88 -1.25
N ASP A 221 5.40 -12.06 -0.68
CA ASP A 221 4.86 -13.32 -1.21
C ASP A 221 3.34 -13.37 -1.11
N GLY A 222 2.77 -12.95 0.02
CA GLY A 222 1.31 -12.86 0.18
C GLY A 222 0.70 -11.94 -0.85
N TRP A 223 1.24 -10.73 -1.01
CA TRP A 223 0.77 -9.78 -2.02
C TRP A 223 0.86 -10.36 -3.43
N VAL A 224 1.99 -10.95 -3.81
CA VAL A 224 2.16 -11.60 -5.11
C VAL A 224 1.09 -12.67 -5.37
N ASN A 225 0.71 -13.43 -4.33
CA ASN A 225 -0.34 -14.45 -4.39
C ASN A 225 -1.78 -13.90 -4.31
N GLY A 226 -1.96 -12.57 -4.18
CA GLY A 226 -3.28 -11.94 -4.11
C GLY A 226 -3.87 -11.90 -2.70
N TYR A 227 -3.05 -12.09 -1.68
CA TYR A 227 -3.47 -11.86 -0.30
C TYR A 227 -3.61 -10.36 -0.04
N SER A 228 -4.79 -9.94 0.44
CA SER A 228 -5.04 -8.59 0.91
C SER A 228 -4.53 -8.45 2.33
N TRP A 229 -3.41 -7.75 2.50
CA TRP A 229 -2.84 -7.49 3.84
C TRP A 229 -3.70 -6.53 4.66
N PHE A 230 -4.53 -5.72 3.99
CA PHE A 230 -5.48 -4.83 4.65
C PHE A 230 -6.60 -5.61 5.36
N ASP A 231 -7.01 -6.75 4.79
CA ASP A 231 -8.02 -7.64 5.37
C ASP A 231 -7.42 -8.65 6.35
N HIS A 232 -6.09 -8.61 6.60
CA HIS A 232 -5.48 -9.54 7.54
C HIS A 232 -6.07 -9.30 8.94
N PRO A 233 -6.69 -10.31 9.58
CA PRO A 233 -7.15 -10.16 10.95
C PRO A 233 -5.99 -9.72 11.83
N ALA A 234 -6.23 -8.73 12.69
CA ALA A 234 -5.26 -8.33 13.70
C ALA A 234 -4.77 -9.58 14.46
N ILE A 235 -3.45 -9.75 14.59
CA ILE A 235 -2.92 -10.80 15.47
C ILE A 235 -3.46 -10.50 16.87
N PRO A 236 -4.17 -11.43 17.53
CA PRO A 236 -4.65 -11.21 18.88
C PRO A 236 -3.47 -10.78 19.74
N ARG A 237 -3.58 -9.60 20.37
CA ARG A 237 -2.59 -9.20 21.38
C ARG A 237 -2.53 -10.34 22.38
N ASN A 238 -1.32 -10.82 22.67
CA ASN A 238 -1.11 -11.79 23.73
C ASN A 238 -1.27 -11.03 25.05
N ASP A 239 -2.53 -10.75 25.38
CA ASP A 239 -2.91 -10.05 26.58
C ASP A 239 -3.05 -11.10 27.71
N PRO A 240 -2.16 -11.09 28.72
CA PRO A 240 -2.35 -11.95 29.89
C PRO A 240 -3.62 -11.61 30.69
N SER A 241 -4.31 -10.50 30.37
CA SER A 241 -5.56 -10.07 31.02
C SER A 241 -6.84 -10.68 30.41
N GLY A 242 -6.75 -11.32 29.24
CA GLY A 242 -7.83 -12.12 28.68
C GLY A 242 -9.01 -11.34 28.12
N GLU A 243 -8.86 -10.06 27.81
CA GLU A 243 -9.90 -9.34 27.06
C GLU A 243 -9.85 -9.72 25.57
N PRO A 244 -11.02 -10.00 24.95
CA PRO A 244 -11.05 -10.37 23.54
C PRO A 244 -10.52 -9.23 22.67
N PRO A 245 -9.86 -9.56 21.53
CA PRO A 245 -9.42 -8.53 20.59
C PRO A 245 -10.63 -7.69 20.18
N VAL A 246 -10.47 -6.36 20.22
CA VAL A 246 -11.45 -5.44 19.67
C VAL A 246 -11.59 -5.78 18.19
N VAL A 247 -12.72 -6.39 17.84
CA VAL A 247 -13.16 -6.48 16.46
C VAL A 247 -13.32 -5.05 16.01
N LEU A 248 -12.54 -4.62 15.01
CA LEU A 248 -12.78 -3.34 14.34
C LEU A 248 -14.20 -3.43 13.78
N ASP A 249 -15.13 -2.77 14.46
CA ASP A 249 -16.52 -2.74 14.07
C ASP A 249 -16.61 -1.97 12.74
N GLY A 250 -17.37 -2.51 11.80
CA GLY A 250 -17.50 -1.97 10.43
C GLY A 250 -18.13 -0.57 10.35
N ASP A 251 -18.42 0.04 11.49
CA ASP A 251 -19.03 1.36 11.66
C ASP A 251 -18.00 2.51 11.74
N ALA A 252 -16.69 2.22 11.74
CA ALA A 252 -15.65 3.26 11.69
C ALA A 252 -15.54 3.95 10.30
N LEU A 253 -16.26 3.48 9.29
CA LEU A 253 -16.32 4.09 7.96
C LEU A 253 -17.34 5.25 7.84
N ASP A 254 -18.16 5.48 8.88
CA ASP A 254 -19.24 6.49 8.86
C ASP A 254 -18.90 7.80 9.59
N GLN A 255 -17.65 8.01 10.01
CA GLN A 255 -17.25 9.25 10.71
C GLN A 255 -16.13 10.01 10.01
N ILE A 256 -16.43 10.56 8.82
CA ILE A 256 -15.68 11.70 8.29
C ILE A 256 -16.66 12.87 8.11
N PRO A 257 -16.47 14.01 8.80
CA PRO A 257 -17.25 15.21 8.55
C PRO A 257 -16.80 15.86 7.23
N TYR A 258 -17.82 16.25 6.44
CA TYR A 258 -17.83 16.92 5.13
C TYR A 258 -16.59 17.74 4.70
#